data_AF-A0ABD3S4F1-F1
#
_entry.id   AF-A0ABD3S4F1-F1
#
_cell.length_a   1.000
_cell.length_b   1.000
_cell.length_c   1.000
_cell.angle_alpha   90.00
_cell.angle_beta   90.00
_cell.angle_gamma   90.00
#
_symmetry.space_group_name_H-M   'P 1'
#
loop_
_entity.id
_entity.type
_entity.pdbx_description
1 polymer ?
#
loop_
_entity_poly.entity_id
_entity_poly.type
_entity_poly.pdbx_seq_one_letter_code
_entity_poly.pdbx_strand_id
1 'polypeptide(L)'
;MAAGATRHYISNLKDVDSMKCSFSYPTAIANPKSLHFSNHKKYQELSSLSMNGCGGDPRAPLDTTETRSFPTAATPELAADRLNSALFELKSNPTPFESGIIRIEVPIQQQIEALDWLRSQSQSLVLPRCYFSGRDSTTTTTLIQNQHQNENANKKGRLVSVAGLGSAVFFRHLRPFSFDDWHSIKRFLSKKCPLIRAYGAIRFDPRSEIGSEWKGFGSFYFMVPQVEFDEFEGSSMIAATIAWDNRLSMTYEKALAAVEATMWQVSSGIRRLNGNAPRAALLHQTHVPNISSWDSAVKRALDMINRKDSTLVKVVLARSSRVLTTVEIDPLEWLTQVEGDNAYQFCLQPPESPAFIGNTPERLFYRQRLSVCSEALAATRARGESEYLDLQIGQDLLSSPKDHHEFAVVRESIRRKLETVCSSISVEPYKALRKLPRVQHLYAQLTGTLQNEDDEFKILSILHPTPAVCGYPTEDARILISESGKDQGKYLIYSCYIMQKCLTEECMLALLDGLVVQRVNLLWE
;
A
#
# COMPACT_ATOMS: atom_id res chain seq x y z
N MET A 1 18.44 6.53 6.77
CA MET A 1 18.24 7.79 6.02
C MET A 1 17.83 7.49 4.57
N ALA A 2 16.58 7.05 4.39
CA ALA A 2 15.86 7.11 3.10
C ALA A 2 15.20 8.49 2.88
N ALA A 3 15.32 9.40 3.87
CA ALA A 3 14.76 10.76 3.90
C ALA A 3 15.33 11.77 2.87
N GLY A 4 16.18 11.34 1.92
CA GLY A 4 16.73 12.21 0.87
C GLY A 4 15.71 12.55 -0.23
N ALA A 5 14.73 11.67 -0.45
CA ALA A 5 13.71 11.80 -1.49
C ALA A 5 12.66 12.92 -1.26
N THR A 6 12.64 13.58 -0.10
CA THR A 6 11.56 14.53 0.24
C THR A 6 12.04 15.93 0.63
N ARG A 7 13.35 16.12 0.93
CA ARG A 7 13.91 17.42 1.34
C ARG A 7 13.69 18.55 0.32
N HIS A 8 13.68 18.24 -0.98
CA HIS A 8 13.51 19.26 -2.03
C HIS A 8 12.06 19.57 -2.43
N TYR A 9 11.07 18.73 -2.08
CA TYR A 9 9.66 19.14 -2.26
C TYR A 9 9.20 20.04 -1.12
N ILE A 10 9.77 19.88 0.08
CA ILE A 10 9.65 20.88 1.15
C ILE A 10 10.42 22.16 0.81
N SER A 11 11.48 22.12 -0.03
CA SER A 11 12.09 23.38 -0.50
C SER A 11 11.17 24.16 -1.45
N ASN A 12 10.28 23.50 -2.19
CA ASN A 12 9.21 24.20 -2.95
C ASN A 12 8.12 24.83 -2.06
N LEU A 13 8.14 24.55 -0.75
CA LEU A 13 7.28 25.19 0.28
C LEU A 13 8.00 26.31 1.02
N LYS A 14 9.29 26.51 0.77
CA LYS A 14 10.16 27.46 1.48
C LYS A 14 10.58 28.60 0.55
N ASP A 15 9.63 29.44 0.19
CA ASP A 15 9.92 30.78 -0.32
C ASP A 15 8.77 31.72 0.05
N VAL A 16 8.73 32.15 1.31
CA VAL A 16 8.12 33.43 1.68
C VAL A 16 8.89 33.99 2.88
N ASP A 17 9.54 35.13 2.67
CA ASP A 17 10.21 35.92 3.69
C ASP A 17 9.26 36.30 4.83
N SER A 18 9.79 36.29 6.05
CA SER A 18 9.05 36.65 7.26
C SER A 18 8.70 38.14 7.29
N MET A 19 7.55 38.53 6.75
CA MET A 19 6.96 39.84 7.05
C MET A 19 6.27 39.79 8.42
N LYS A 20 6.86 40.50 9.39
CA LYS A 20 6.24 40.80 10.68
C LYS A 20 5.02 41.70 10.46
N CYS A 21 3.82 41.13 10.46
CA CYS A 21 2.59 41.90 10.59
C CYS A 21 2.03 41.74 12.01
N SER A 22 1.99 42.85 12.74
CA SER A 22 1.30 43.02 14.01
C SER A 22 -0.21 42.94 13.81
N PHE A 23 -0.87 41.99 14.47
CA PHE A 23 -2.33 41.85 14.43
C PHE A 23 -2.99 42.78 15.46
N SER A 24 -3.76 43.75 14.98
CA SER A 24 -4.83 44.41 15.71
C SER A 24 -6.16 43.72 15.38
N TYR A 25 -6.87 43.23 16.39
CA TYR A 25 -8.21 42.66 16.24
C TYR A 25 -9.25 43.73 15.89
N PRO A 26 -10.21 43.42 14.99
CA PRO A 26 -11.54 43.99 15.10
C PRO A 26 -12.61 42.92 15.34
N THR A 27 -13.57 43.32 16.16
CA THR A 27 -14.76 42.64 16.64
C THR A 27 -15.81 42.37 15.54
N ALA A 28 -16.43 41.19 15.67
CA ALA A 28 -17.78 40.75 15.27
C ALA A 28 -18.52 41.44 14.09
N ILE A 29 -19.03 40.64 13.14
CA ILE A 29 -20.38 40.76 12.55
C ILE A 29 -20.83 39.41 11.92
N ALA A 30 -22.04 38.99 12.34
CA ALA A 30 -23.10 38.18 11.69
C ALA A 30 -22.84 36.77 11.11
N ASN A 31 -23.48 35.79 11.76
CA ASN A 31 -23.85 34.45 11.26
C ASN A 31 -24.82 34.50 10.06
N PRO A 32 -24.68 33.56 9.10
CA PRO A 32 -25.81 32.93 8.44
C PRO A 32 -25.98 31.50 8.97
N LYS A 33 -27.14 31.22 9.57
CA LYS A 33 -27.56 29.88 10.02
C LYS A 33 -27.56 28.92 8.83
N SER A 34 -26.61 27.99 8.77
CA SER A 34 -26.72 26.81 7.92
C SER A 34 -27.56 25.77 8.66
N LEU A 35 -28.65 25.35 8.04
CA LEU A 35 -29.55 24.31 8.53
C LEU A 35 -28.79 22.98 8.66
N HIS A 36 -28.41 22.60 9.88
CA HIS A 36 -28.01 21.25 10.23
C HIS A 36 -29.24 20.33 10.18
N PHE A 37 -29.61 19.86 8.99
CA PHE A 37 -30.54 18.74 8.82
C PHE A 37 -29.74 17.42 8.87
N SER A 38 -29.87 16.69 9.99
CA SER A 38 -29.97 15.23 10.12
C SER A 38 -29.19 14.29 9.17
N ASN A 39 -27.96 14.61 8.75
CA ASN A 39 -27.14 13.66 7.99
C ASN A 39 -26.43 12.61 8.87
N HIS A 40 -26.23 12.81 10.17
CA HIS A 40 -25.44 11.85 10.97
C HIS A 40 -26.04 10.44 11.09
N LYS A 41 -27.37 10.25 10.97
CA LYS A 41 -28.01 8.92 11.08
C LYS A 41 -27.94 8.08 9.80
N LYS A 42 -28.03 8.72 8.62
CA LYS A 42 -27.92 8.01 7.32
C LYS A 42 -26.49 7.53 7.03
N TYR A 43 -25.50 8.15 7.66
CA TYR A 43 -24.08 7.89 7.38
C TYR A 43 -23.49 6.81 8.30
N GLN A 44 -24.04 6.58 9.50
CA GLN A 44 -23.73 5.39 10.29
C GLN A 44 -24.13 4.08 9.57
N GLU A 45 -25.18 4.11 8.74
CA GLU A 45 -25.56 2.97 7.90
C GLU A 45 -24.55 2.68 6.77
N LEU A 46 -23.71 3.62 6.34
CA LEU A 46 -22.72 3.38 5.28
C LEU A 46 -21.54 2.53 5.75
N SER A 47 -21.22 2.53 7.04
CA SER A 47 -20.26 1.59 7.66
C SER A 47 -20.79 0.14 7.68
N SER A 48 -22.08 -0.06 7.39
CA SER A 48 -22.75 -1.38 7.31
C SER A 48 -22.82 -1.98 5.90
N LEU A 49 -22.22 -1.32 4.89
CA LEU A 49 -22.30 -1.74 3.48
C LEU A 49 -21.42 -2.93 3.08
N SER A 50 -20.57 -3.41 3.99
CA SER A 50 -19.63 -4.49 3.70
C SER A 50 -19.46 -5.41 4.90
N MET A 51 -19.17 -6.67 4.65
CA MET A 51 -18.88 -7.64 5.71
C MET A 51 -17.40 -7.64 6.10
N ASN A 52 -17.13 -7.90 7.37
CA ASN A 52 -15.79 -8.26 7.83
C ASN A 52 -15.55 -9.75 7.58
N GLY A 53 -14.78 -10.09 6.55
CA GLY A 53 -14.49 -11.48 6.16
C GLY A 53 -13.71 -12.28 7.21
N CYS A 54 -13.11 -11.62 8.22
CA CYS A 54 -12.50 -12.30 9.36
C CYS A 54 -13.52 -12.90 10.35
N GLY A 55 -14.80 -12.52 10.27
CA GLY A 55 -15.83 -12.97 11.21
C GLY A 55 -16.36 -14.38 10.99
N GLY A 56 -15.94 -15.06 9.90
CA GLY A 56 -16.46 -16.36 9.50
C GLY A 56 -15.42 -17.47 9.64
N ASP A 57 -15.82 -18.71 9.35
CA ASP A 57 -14.86 -19.82 9.23
C ASP A 57 -13.92 -19.55 8.05
N PRO A 58 -12.59 -19.40 8.29
CA PRO A 58 -11.61 -19.16 7.24
C PRO A 58 -11.49 -20.28 6.20
N ARG A 59 -11.90 -21.50 6.57
CA ARG A 59 -11.76 -22.71 5.74
C ARG A 59 -13.05 -23.08 5.00
N ALA A 60 -14.18 -22.49 5.38
CA ALA A 60 -15.43 -22.75 4.70
C ALA A 60 -15.39 -22.13 3.29
N PRO A 61 -15.60 -22.91 2.22
CA PRO A 61 -15.61 -22.35 0.87
C PRO A 61 -16.79 -21.39 0.66
N LEU A 62 -16.68 -20.56 -0.37
CA LEU A 62 -17.83 -19.88 -0.95
C LEU A 62 -18.58 -20.85 -1.85
N ASP A 63 -19.90 -20.78 -1.87
CA ASP A 63 -20.72 -21.65 -2.71
C ASP A 63 -20.57 -21.31 -4.19
N THR A 64 -20.29 -20.04 -4.51
CA THR A 64 -20.01 -19.59 -5.88
C THR A 64 -18.90 -18.56 -5.96
N THR A 65 -18.17 -18.59 -7.07
CA THR A 65 -17.17 -17.59 -7.44
C THR A 65 -17.18 -17.43 -8.95
N GLU A 66 -17.54 -16.24 -9.43
CA GLU A 66 -17.83 -16.01 -10.84
C GLU A 66 -17.18 -14.71 -11.35
N THR A 67 -16.75 -14.72 -12.62
CA THR A 67 -16.43 -13.50 -13.37
C THR A 67 -17.29 -13.45 -14.63
N ARG A 68 -18.02 -12.34 -14.82
CA ARG A 68 -18.83 -12.06 -16.01
C ARG A 68 -18.19 -10.93 -16.79
N SER A 69 -17.63 -11.26 -17.95
CA SER A 69 -17.02 -10.28 -18.85
C SER A 69 -18.03 -9.84 -19.92
N PHE A 70 -18.23 -8.54 -20.04
CA PHE A 70 -19.07 -7.93 -21.06
C PHE A 70 -18.24 -7.46 -22.25
N PRO A 71 -18.86 -7.18 -23.42
CA PRO A 71 -18.16 -6.60 -24.56
C PRO A 71 -17.47 -5.29 -24.21
N THR A 72 -16.39 -4.96 -24.93
CA THR A 72 -15.66 -3.69 -24.77
C THR A 72 -16.56 -2.49 -25.02
N ALA A 73 -16.49 -1.50 -24.13
CA ALA A 73 -17.16 -0.20 -24.26
C ALA A 73 -16.19 0.85 -24.82
N ALA A 74 -16.72 1.81 -25.56
CA ALA A 74 -15.92 2.89 -26.15
C ALA A 74 -15.46 3.92 -25.09
N THR A 75 -16.23 4.10 -24.02
CA THR A 75 -16.00 5.11 -22.97
C THR A 75 -16.26 4.54 -21.57
N PRO A 76 -15.72 5.15 -20.50
CA PRO A 76 -16.04 4.79 -19.12
C PRO A 76 -17.53 4.91 -18.78
N GLU A 77 -18.21 5.91 -19.35
CA GLU A 77 -19.65 6.13 -19.15
C GLU A 77 -20.48 4.95 -19.67
N LEU A 78 -20.25 4.55 -20.92
CA LEU A 78 -20.92 3.38 -21.50
C LEU A 78 -20.57 2.08 -20.76
N ALA A 79 -19.36 2.00 -20.20
CA ALA A 79 -18.96 0.86 -19.38
C ALA A 79 -19.72 0.83 -18.04
N ALA A 80 -19.87 1.99 -17.39
CA ALA A 80 -20.65 2.12 -16.16
C ALA A 80 -22.14 1.81 -16.39
N ASP A 81 -22.72 2.25 -17.51
CA ASP A 81 -24.11 1.92 -17.88
C ASP A 81 -24.32 0.41 -18.08
N ARG A 82 -23.34 -0.28 -18.69
CA ARG A 82 -23.34 -1.74 -18.82
C ARG A 82 -23.25 -2.43 -17.47
N LEU A 83 -22.40 -1.94 -16.55
CA LEU A 83 -22.35 -2.46 -15.18
C LEU A 83 -23.69 -2.28 -14.46
N ASN A 84 -24.30 -1.10 -14.54
CA ASN A 84 -25.61 -0.82 -13.92
C ASN A 84 -26.70 -1.73 -14.48
N SER A 85 -26.72 -1.96 -15.79
CA SER A 85 -27.66 -2.88 -16.44
C SER A 85 -27.46 -4.34 -15.95
N ALA A 86 -26.21 -4.79 -15.86
CA ALA A 86 -25.87 -6.12 -15.36
C ALA A 86 -26.26 -6.31 -13.87
N LEU A 87 -26.07 -5.27 -13.04
CA LEU A 87 -26.51 -5.29 -11.64
C LEU A 87 -28.04 -5.39 -11.53
N PHE A 88 -28.79 -4.71 -12.40
CA PHE A 88 -30.25 -4.80 -12.46
C PHE A 88 -30.73 -6.20 -12.88
N GLU A 89 -30.06 -6.85 -13.84
CA GLU A 89 -30.36 -8.24 -14.23
C GLU A 89 -30.10 -9.23 -13.09
N LEU A 90 -28.97 -9.05 -12.37
CA LEU A 90 -28.63 -9.82 -11.18
C LEU A 90 -29.66 -9.68 -10.05
N LYS A 91 -30.30 -8.52 -9.92
CA LYS A 91 -31.38 -8.27 -8.96
C LYS A 91 -32.66 -8.99 -9.33
N SER A 92 -32.94 -9.07 -10.62
CA SER A 92 -34.13 -9.72 -11.18
C SER A 92 -34.03 -11.25 -11.13
N ASN A 93 -32.80 -11.78 -11.13
CA ASN A 93 -32.50 -13.21 -11.08
C ASN A 93 -31.53 -13.52 -9.92
N PRO A 94 -32.01 -13.53 -8.67
CA PRO A 94 -31.16 -13.75 -7.51
C PRO A 94 -30.56 -15.16 -7.52
N THR A 95 -29.36 -15.26 -6.98
CA THR A 95 -28.65 -16.54 -6.84
C THR A 95 -29.24 -17.39 -5.70
N PRO A 96 -29.30 -18.73 -5.83
CA PRO A 96 -29.75 -19.60 -4.74
C PRO A 96 -28.68 -19.84 -3.66
N PHE A 97 -27.45 -19.34 -3.87
CA PHE A 97 -26.31 -19.61 -3.01
C PHE A 97 -26.28 -18.71 -1.77
N GLU A 98 -25.95 -19.29 -0.60
CA GLU A 98 -25.89 -18.55 0.67
C GLU A 98 -24.61 -17.71 0.82
N SER A 99 -23.58 -18.02 0.05
CA SER A 99 -22.32 -17.29 0.02
C SER A 99 -21.68 -17.27 -1.37
N GLY A 100 -21.03 -16.17 -1.71
CA GLY A 100 -20.38 -16.07 -3.02
C GLY A 100 -19.68 -14.76 -3.29
N ILE A 101 -18.99 -14.73 -4.42
CA ILE A 101 -18.41 -13.52 -4.98
C ILE A 101 -18.57 -13.50 -6.49
N ILE A 102 -19.10 -12.41 -7.03
CA ILE A 102 -19.30 -12.19 -8.47
C ILE A 102 -18.57 -10.91 -8.85
N ARG A 103 -17.67 -11.01 -9.82
CA ARG A 103 -17.07 -9.85 -10.51
C ARG A 103 -17.75 -9.67 -11.86
N ILE A 104 -18.35 -8.52 -12.10
CA ILE A 104 -18.77 -8.11 -13.44
C ILE A 104 -17.73 -7.14 -13.97
N GLU A 105 -17.22 -7.35 -15.19
CA GLU A 105 -16.17 -6.52 -15.77
C GLU A 105 -16.50 -6.10 -17.20
N VAL A 106 -16.16 -4.85 -17.52
CA VAL A 106 -16.38 -4.24 -18.84
C VAL A 106 -15.07 -3.63 -19.30
N PRO A 107 -14.40 -4.19 -20.32
CA PRO A 107 -13.23 -3.57 -20.93
C PRO A 107 -13.59 -2.22 -21.55
N ILE A 108 -12.65 -1.29 -21.54
CA ILE A 108 -12.78 0.07 -22.06
C ILE A 108 -11.69 0.26 -23.12
N GLN A 109 -12.10 0.72 -24.31
CA GLN A 109 -11.19 0.94 -25.43
C GLN A 109 -10.18 2.07 -25.17
N GLN A 110 -10.60 3.10 -24.44
CA GLN A 110 -9.74 4.21 -24.03
C GLN A 110 -8.73 3.76 -22.98
N GLN A 111 -7.47 4.15 -23.15
CA GLN A 111 -6.47 4.06 -22.09
C GLN A 111 -6.62 5.25 -21.15
N ILE A 112 -6.88 4.95 -19.89
CA ILE A 112 -7.06 5.90 -18.80
C ILE A 112 -6.25 5.41 -17.60
N GLU A 113 -5.46 6.32 -17.01
CA GLU A 113 -4.70 6.02 -15.80
C GLU A 113 -5.66 5.74 -14.63
N ALA A 114 -5.41 4.68 -13.86
CA ALA A 114 -6.30 4.33 -12.75
C ALA A 114 -6.30 5.43 -11.67
N LEU A 115 -5.18 6.14 -11.51
CA LEU A 115 -5.06 7.27 -10.59
C LEU A 115 -5.91 8.47 -11.03
N ASP A 116 -5.95 8.79 -12.32
CA ASP A 116 -6.85 9.81 -12.89
C ASP A 116 -8.31 9.48 -12.60
N TRP A 117 -8.71 8.22 -12.82
CA TRP A 117 -10.05 7.77 -12.50
C TRP A 117 -10.38 7.93 -11.01
N LEU A 118 -9.49 7.50 -10.11
CA LEU A 118 -9.73 7.54 -8.66
C LEU A 118 -9.90 8.98 -8.13
N ARG A 119 -9.13 9.93 -8.66
CA ARG A 119 -9.20 11.36 -8.30
C ARG A 119 -10.44 12.06 -8.80
N SER A 120 -11.08 11.48 -9.80
CA SER A 120 -12.32 11.98 -10.35
C SER A 120 -13.53 11.64 -9.49
N GLN A 121 -13.36 10.72 -8.54
CA GLN A 121 -14.40 10.31 -7.61
C GLN A 121 -14.56 11.36 -6.50
N SER A 122 -15.79 11.58 -6.04
CA SER A 122 -16.08 12.63 -5.06
C SER A 122 -15.31 12.41 -3.75
N GLN A 123 -14.63 13.45 -3.27
CA GLN A 123 -13.92 13.46 -1.97
C GLN A 123 -14.89 13.61 -0.78
N SER A 124 -16.17 13.90 -1.00
CA SER A 124 -17.19 13.95 0.06
C SER A 124 -17.53 12.56 0.62
N LEU A 125 -17.03 11.50 -0.02
CA LEU A 125 -17.41 10.13 0.23
C LEU A 125 -16.60 9.51 1.38
N VAL A 126 -17.32 8.83 2.26
CA VAL A 126 -16.80 8.02 3.38
C VAL A 126 -16.38 6.62 2.91
N LEU A 127 -16.38 6.38 1.60
CA LEU A 127 -16.03 5.08 1.03
C LEU A 127 -14.53 4.80 1.18
N PRO A 128 -14.15 3.54 1.47
CA PRO A 128 -12.76 3.16 1.44
C PRO A 128 -12.21 3.27 0.02
N ARG A 129 -10.94 3.66 -0.08
CA ARG A 129 -10.23 3.84 -1.35
C ARG A 129 -8.92 3.05 -1.34
N CYS A 130 -8.56 2.49 -2.48
CA CYS A 130 -7.23 1.96 -2.69
C CYS A 130 -6.69 2.33 -4.07
N TYR A 131 -5.37 2.45 -4.15
CA TYR A 131 -4.62 2.58 -5.39
C TYR A 131 -3.35 1.75 -5.25
N PHE A 132 -2.95 1.09 -6.33
CA PHE A 132 -1.68 0.39 -6.41
C PHE A 132 -1.15 0.48 -7.84
N SER A 133 0.10 0.89 -7.98
CA SER A 133 0.83 0.81 -9.23
C SER A 133 2.09 -0.04 -9.03
N GLY A 134 2.28 -0.97 -9.96
CA GLY A 134 3.48 -1.80 -9.98
C GLY A 134 4.70 -0.98 -10.37
N ARG A 135 5.87 -1.42 -9.91
CA ARG A 135 7.14 -0.91 -10.43
C ARG A 135 7.29 -1.28 -11.91
N ASP A 136 7.52 -0.29 -12.78
CA ASP A 136 7.85 -0.54 -14.19
C ASP A 136 9.00 -1.53 -14.31
N SER A 137 8.76 -2.63 -15.02
CA SER A 137 9.73 -3.71 -15.18
C SER A 137 10.14 -3.83 -16.63
N THR A 138 11.15 -3.06 -17.01
CA THR A 138 11.95 -3.36 -18.21
C THR A 138 12.90 -4.53 -17.97
N THR A 139 13.15 -4.95 -16.72
CA THR A 139 14.15 -5.99 -16.39
C THR A 139 13.63 -7.18 -15.57
N THR A 140 12.54 -7.04 -14.80
CA THR A 140 12.14 -8.08 -13.83
C THR A 140 11.23 -9.18 -14.42
N THR A 141 10.46 -8.88 -15.47
CA THR A 141 9.53 -9.85 -16.08
C THR A 141 10.24 -10.80 -17.04
N THR A 142 11.31 -10.37 -17.69
CA THR A 142 12.03 -11.14 -18.72
C THR A 142 12.66 -12.43 -18.19
N LEU A 143 13.12 -12.47 -16.94
CA LEU A 143 13.71 -13.69 -16.36
C LEU A 143 12.66 -14.74 -15.93
N ILE A 144 11.44 -14.32 -15.58
CA ILE A 144 10.38 -15.23 -15.14
C ILE A 144 9.48 -15.63 -16.31
N GLN A 145 9.20 -14.72 -17.25
CA GLN A 145 8.42 -15.01 -18.46
C GLN A 145 9.13 -15.99 -19.41
N ASN A 146 10.46 -16.06 -19.38
CA ASN A 146 11.23 -16.95 -20.25
C ASN A 146 11.15 -18.44 -19.87
N GLN A 147 10.51 -18.82 -18.75
CA GLN A 147 10.46 -20.22 -18.36
C GLN A 147 9.13 -20.94 -18.63
N HIS A 148 7.99 -20.26 -18.74
CA HIS A 148 6.72 -20.95 -19.02
C HIS A 148 5.70 -20.05 -19.74
N GLN A 149 5.89 -19.84 -21.05
CA GLN A 149 4.79 -19.41 -21.90
C GLN A 149 3.84 -20.58 -22.12
N ASN A 150 2.63 -20.47 -21.56
CA ASN A 150 1.50 -21.30 -21.92
C ASN A 150 0.65 -20.48 -22.91
N GLU A 151 0.55 -20.95 -24.14
CA GLU A 151 0.04 -20.20 -25.32
C GLU A 151 -1.46 -19.83 -25.32
N ASN A 152 -2.19 -19.93 -24.19
CA ASN A 152 -3.66 -19.83 -24.20
C ASN A 152 -4.29 -18.87 -23.17
N ALA A 153 -3.54 -17.92 -22.60
CA ALA A 153 -4.14 -16.86 -21.78
C ALA A 153 -4.53 -15.63 -22.64
N ASN A 154 -5.84 -15.40 -22.76
CA ASN A 154 -6.55 -14.30 -23.41
C ASN A 154 -5.79 -12.98 -23.59
N LYS A 155 -6.03 -12.33 -24.75
CA LYS A 155 -5.62 -10.97 -25.22
C LYS A 155 -5.89 -9.80 -24.24
N LYS A 156 -5.47 -9.87 -22.98
CA LYS A 156 -5.47 -8.74 -22.05
C LYS A 156 -4.03 -8.25 -21.91
N GLY A 157 -3.82 -6.96 -22.11
CA GLY A 157 -2.52 -6.32 -21.94
C GLY A 157 -1.99 -6.50 -20.52
N ARG A 158 -0.71 -6.19 -20.29
CA ARG A 158 -0.14 -6.21 -18.95
C ARG A 158 -0.84 -5.17 -18.07
N LEU A 159 -1.19 -5.55 -16.85
CA LEU A 159 -1.75 -4.63 -15.85
C LEU A 159 -0.66 -3.66 -15.38
N VAL A 160 -0.96 -2.37 -15.43
CA VAL A 160 -0.06 -1.28 -15.04
C VAL A 160 -0.39 -0.82 -13.61
N SER A 161 -1.63 -0.39 -13.39
CA SER A 161 -2.10 0.13 -12.11
C SER A 161 -3.57 -0.22 -11.85
N VAL A 162 -4.00 -0.12 -10.60
CA VAL A 162 -5.36 -0.40 -10.15
C VAL A 162 -5.83 0.67 -9.18
N ALA A 163 -7.07 1.09 -9.32
CA ALA A 163 -7.77 1.93 -8.36
C ALA A 163 -9.07 1.24 -7.92
N GLY A 164 -9.39 1.37 -6.63
CA GLY A 164 -10.60 0.77 -6.05
C GLY A 164 -11.38 1.75 -5.17
N LEU A 165 -12.71 1.66 -5.25
CA LEU A 165 -13.66 2.44 -4.46
C LEU A 165 -14.70 1.50 -3.82
N GLY A 166 -15.00 1.73 -2.54
CA GLY A 166 -15.91 0.85 -1.79
C GLY A 166 -15.27 -0.51 -1.47
N SER A 167 -15.89 -1.31 -0.61
CA SER A 167 -15.35 -2.62 -0.20
C SER A 167 -16.42 -3.70 -0.29
N ALA A 168 -16.24 -4.68 -1.17
CA ALA A 168 -17.16 -5.81 -1.32
C ALA A 168 -17.05 -6.72 -0.08
N VAL A 169 -15.82 -6.88 0.41
CA VAL A 169 -15.48 -7.50 1.69
C VAL A 169 -14.21 -6.84 2.23
N PHE A 170 -14.20 -6.49 3.52
CA PHE A 170 -13.00 -6.04 4.21
C PHE A 170 -12.53 -7.07 5.24
N PHE A 171 -11.27 -6.98 5.66
CA PHE A 171 -10.67 -7.85 6.67
C PHE A 171 -9.92 -6.99 7.66
N ARG A 172 -10.35 -7.02 8.92
CA ARG A 172 -9.74 -6.20 9.97
C ARG A 172 -9.92 -6.83 11.34
N HIS A 173 -8.85 -6.79 12.12
CA HIS A 173 -8.88 -7.06 13.56
C HIS A 173 -7.94 -6.12 14.33
N LEU A 174 -8.12 -6.09 15.65
CA LEU A 174 -7.18 -5.44 16.58
C LEU A 174 -6.08 -6.40 17.05
N ARG A 175 -6.29 -7.72 16.93
CA ARG A 175 -5.23 -8.70 17.17
C ARG A 175 -4.25 -8.78 15.98
N PRO A 176 -3.00 -9.24 16.19
CA PRO A 176 -2.05 -9.46 15.11
C PRO A 176 -2.61 -10.31 13.96
N PHE A 177 -2.13 -10.02 12.74
CA PHE A 177 -2.48 -10.78 11.54
C PHE A 177 -2.00 -12.23 11.66
N SER A 178 -2.88 -13.17 11.34
CA SER A 178 -2.68 -14.60 11.55
C SER A 178 -2.91 -15.41 10.27
N PHE A 179 -2.57 -16.70 10.34
CA PHE A 179 -2.82 -17.64 9.24
C PHE A 179 -4.32 -17.80 8.94
N ASP A 180 -5.17 -17.69 9.96
CA ASP A 180 -6.62 -17.75 9.77
C ASP A 180 -7.13 -16.51 9.03
N ASP A 181 -6.64 -15.30 9.32
CA ASP A 181 -7.02 -14.11 8.54
C ASP A 181 -6.55 -14.20 7.08
N TRP A 182 -5.37 -14.78 6.89
CA TRP A 182 -4.84 -15.05 5.57
C TRP A 182 -5.74 -16.00 4.77
N HIS A 183 -6.27 -17.03 5.42
CA HIS A 183 -7.27 -17.93 4.85
C HIS A 183 -8.60 -17.26 4.60
N SER A 184 -9.09 -16.42 5.52
CA SER A 184 -10.27 -15.60 5.32
C SER A 184 -10.16 -14.74 4.05
N ILE A 185 -8.98 -14.14 3.80
CA ILE A 185 -8.73 -13.41 2.54
C ILE A 185 -8.73 -14.38 1.35
N LYS A 186 -7.98 -15.50 1.43
CA LYS A 186 -7.90 -16.49 0.32
C LYS A 186 -9.27 -17.00 -0.09
N ARG A 187 -10.21 -17.16 0.84
CA ARG A 187 -11.56 -17.64 0.60
C ARG A 187 -12.31 -16.84 -0.47
N PHE A 188 -12.02 -15.54 -0.62
CA PHE A 188 -12.67 -14.66 -1.60
C PHE A 188 -11.91 -14.50 -2.92
N LEU A 189 -10.74 -15.13 -3.06
CA LEU A 189 -9.96 -15.05 -4.30
C LEU A 189 -10.07 -16.42 -5.01
N SER A 190 -9.86 -16.49 -6.32
CA SER A 190 -9.97 -17.76 -7.04
C SER A 190 -9.10 -17.78 -8.29
N LYS A 191 -8.51 -18.95 -8.60
CA LYS A 191 -7.78 -19.17 -9.86
C LYS A 191 -8.69 -18.98 -11.09
N LYS A 192 -10.01 -19.17 -10.95
CA LYS A 192 -11.00 -18.95 -12.01
C LYS A 192 -11.33 -17.47 -12.24
N CYS A 193 -11.01 -16.62 -11.26
CA CYS A 193 -11.34 -15.19 -11.25
C CYS A 193 -10.08 -14.36 -10.93
N PRO A 194 -9.07 -14.35 -11.83
CA PRO A 194 -7.77 -13.69 -11.63
C PRO A 194 -7.82 -12.24 -11.17
N LEU A 195 -8.84 -11.49 -11.58
CA LEU A 195 -8.87 -10.05 -11.32
C LEU A 195 -9.58 -9.69 -10.02
N ILE A 196 -10.11 -10.69 -9.29
CA ILE A 196 -10.54 -10.47 -7.90
C ILE A 196 -9.30 -10.46 -7.01
N ARG A 197 -9.00 -9.30 -6.43
CA ARG A 197 -7.80 -9.06 -5.64
C ARG A 197 -8.12 -8.39 -4.31
N ALA A 198 -7.32 -8.69 -3.30
CA ALA A 198 -7.36 -8.02 -2.02
C ALA A 198 -6.17 -7.06 -1.90
N TYR A 199 -6.45 -5.83 -1.48
CA TYR A 199 -5.48 -4.77 -1.25
C TYR A 199 -5.53 -4.40 0.22
N GLY A 200 -4.38 -4.32 0.87
CA GLY A 200 -4.38 -4.04 2.30
C GLY A 200 -3.01 -3.83 2.89
N ALA A 201 -2.99 -3.46 4.17
CA ALA A 201 -1.78 -3.21 4.93
C ALA A 201 -1.73 -4.00 6.24
N ILE A 202 -0.53 -4.40 6.66
CA ILE A 202 -0.24 -4.97 7.98
C ILE A 202 0.72 -4.03 8.73
N ARG A 203 0.47 -3.76 10.01
CA ARG A 203 1.33 -2.92 10.85
C ARG A 203 2.68 -3.58 11.15
N PHE A 204 3.74 -2.77 11.25
CA PHE A 204 5.10 -3.18 11.62
C PHE A 204 5.15 -4.00 12.91
N ASP A 205 4.69 -3.40 14.01
CA ASP A 205 4.64 -4.05 15.31
C ASP A 205 3.18 -4.20 15.73
N PRO A 206 2.58 -5.37 15.49
CA PRO A 206 1.19 -5.62 15.86
C PRO A 206 1.01 -5.77 17.38
N ARG A 207 2.10 -5.79 18.17
CA ARG A 207 2.06 -5.84 19.64
C ARG A 207 2.03 -4.45 20.28
N SER A 208 2.32 -3.40 19.51
CA SER A 208 2.28 -2.02 19.97
C SER A 208 0.86 -1.45 19.97
N GLU A 209 0.59 -0.51 20.89
CA GLU A 209 -0.68 0.20 20.93
C GLU A 209 -0.97 0.88 19.59
N ILE A 210 -2.24 0.93 19.20
CA ILE A 210 -2.64 1.50 17.92
C ILE A 210 -2.72 3.02 18.05
N GLY A 211 -1.88 3.74 17.30
CA GLY A 211 -1.97 5.20 17.18
C GLY A 211 -3.35 5.65 16.68
N SER A 212 -3.76 6.87 17.02
CA SER A 212 -5.09 7.38 16.64
C SER A 212 -5.25 7.45 15.12
N GLU A 213 -4.17 7.74 14.41
CA GLU A 213 -4.06 7.74 12.95
C GLU A 213 -4.27 6.36 12.32
N TRP A 214 -4.03 5.27 13.07
CA TRP A 214 -4.12 3.89 12.61
C TRP A 214 -5.38 3.17 13.10
N LYS A 215 -6.22 3.82 13.92
CA LYS A 215 -7.39 3.20 14.54
C LYS A 215 -8.34 2.55 13.51
N GLY A 216 -8.55 3.22 12.38
CA GLY A 216 -9.37 2.72 11.28
C GLY A 216 -8.78 1.51 10.55
N PHE A 217 -7.46 1.39 10.51
CA PHE A 217 -6.77 0.22 9.98
C PHE A 217 -6.84 -0.96 10.94
N GLY A 218 -6.80 -0.72 12.26
CA GLY A 218 -6.61 -1.80 13.23
C GLY A 218 -5.16 -2.33 13.19
N SER A 219 -4.96 -3.61 13.47
CA SER A 219 -3.65 -4.26 13.36
C SER A 219 -3.28 -4.63 11.93
N PHE A 220 -4.30 -4.80 11.09
CA PHE A 220 -4.21 -4.94 9.64
C PHE A 220 -5.56 -4.57 9.03
N TYR A 221 -5.55 -4.11 7.78
CA TYR A 221 -6.74 -3.83 7.00
C TYR A 221 -6.56 -4.31 5.57
N PHE A 222 -7.49 -5.11 5.08
CA PHE A 222 -7.57 -5.47 3.66
C PHE A 222 -8.98 -5.23 3.13
N MET A 223 -9.08 -5.04 1.83
CA MET A 223 -10.34 -4.93 1.11
C MET A 223 -10.27 -5.55 -0.28
N VAL A 224 -11.37 -6.14 -0.72
CA VAL A 224 -11.66 -6.37 -2.14
C VAL A 224 -12.55 -5.21 -2.59
N PRO A 225 -12.17 -4.39 -3.59
CA PRO A 225 -12.94 -3.21 -3.99
C PRO A 225 -14.36 -3.56 -4.49
N GLN A 226 -15.35 -2.71 -4.21
CA GLN A 226 -16.68 -2.84 -4.85
C GLN A 226 -16.63 -2.42 -6.31
N VAL A 227 -15.98 -1.29 -6.58
CA VAL A 227 -15.72 -0.81 -7.93
C VAL A 227 -14.23 -0.73 -8.12
N GLU A 228 -13.73 -1.41 -9.15
CA GLU A 228 -12.31 -1.45 -9.49
C GLU A 228 -12.10 -0.91 -10.90
N PHE A 229 -11.11 -0.05 -11.06
CA PHE A 229 -10.66 0.46 -12.34
C PHE A 229 -9.23 -0.03 -12.59
N ASP A 230 -9.08 -0.83 -13.61
CA ASP A 230 -7.82 -1.43 -14.02
C ASP A 230 -7.24 -0.66 -15.21
N GLU A 231 -5.98 -0.26 -15.09
CA GLU A 231 -5.19 0.23 -16.19
C GLU A 231 -4.36 -0.91 -16.78
N PHE A 232 -4.52 -1.16 -18.07
CA PHE A 232 -3.70 -2.08 -18.84
C PHE A 232 -2.86 -1.31 -19.87
N GLU A 233 -1.81 -1.94 -20.38
CA GLU A 233 -1.08 -1.40 -21.54
C GLU A 233 -2.05 -1.22 -22.73
N GLY A 234 -2.32 0.03 -23.09
CA GLY A 234 -3.16 0.41 -24.23
C GLY A 234 -4.68 0.29 -24.03
N SER A 235 -5.18 -0.04 -22.83
CA SER A 235 -6.63 -0.13 -22.56
C SER A 235 -6.94 0.01 -21.07
N SER A 236 -8.21 0.11 -20.72
CA SER A 236 -8.66 0.13 -19.33
C SER A 236 -9.81 -0.84 -19.11
N MET A 237 -10.20 -1.09 -17.87
CA MET A 237 -11.38 -1.88 -17.54
C MET A 237 -12.01 -1.35 -16.27
N ILE A 238 -13.34 -1.34 -16.21
CA ILE A 238 -14.07 -1.10 -14.97
C ILE A 238 -14.79 -2.38 -14.56
N ALA A 239 -14.81 -2.67 -13.27
CA ALA A 239 -15.47 -3.83 -12.71
C ALA A 239 -16.26 -3.48 -11.46
N ALA A 240 -17.36 -4.20 -11.26
CA ALA A 240 -18.15 -4.21 -10.04
C ALA A 240 -18.08 -5.59 -9.38
N THR A 241 -17.78 -5.63 -8.08
CA THR A 241 -17.66 -6.88 -7.30
C THR A 241 -18.73 -6.94 -6.23
N ILE A 242 -19.54 -8.00 -6.26
CA ILE A 242 -20.55 -8.32 -5.26
C ILE A 242 -20.04 -9.49 -4.44
N ALA A 243 -19.91 -9.34 -3.12
CA ALA A 243 -19.52 -10.43 -2.22
C ALA A 243 -20.53 -10.55 -1.08
N TRP A 244 -20.97 -11.77 -0.78
CA TRP A 244 -21.93 -12.05 0.28
C TRP A 244 -21.61 -13.34 1.02
N ASP A 245 -22.09 -13.40 2.25
CA ASP A 245 -22.09 -14.58 3.11
C ASP A 245 -23.16 -14.39 4.17
N ASN A 246 -24.24 -15.18 4.08
CA ASN A 246 -25.35 -15.11 5.01
C ASN A 246 -24.89 -15.32 6.47
N ARG A 247 -23.84 -16.12 6.68
CA ARG A 247 -23.24 -16.35 8.01
C ARG A 247 -22.60 -15.10 8.60
N LEU A 248 -22.19 -14.15 7.76
CA LEU A 248 -21.65 -12.84 8.13
C LEU A 248 -22.71 -11.74 8.12
N SER A 249 -23.99 -12.11 8.12
CA SER A 249 -25.13 -11.19 8.07
C SER A 249 -25.19 -10.30 6.82
N MET A 250 -24.43 -10.66 5.78
CA MET A 250 -24.42 -10.00 4.48
C MET A 250 -25.11 -10.90 3.46
N THR A 251 -26.39 -10.63 3.20
CA THR A 251 -27.15 -11.36 2.18
C THR A 251 -26.82 -10.86 0.79
N TYR A 252 -27.15 -11.65 -0.23
CA TYR A 252 -26.98 -11.27 -1.62
C TYR A 252 -27.66 -9.93 -1.95
N GLU A 253 -28.88 -9.71 -1.45
CA GLU A 253 -29.64 -8.48 -1.68
C GLU A 253 -28.97 -7.27 -1.04
N LYS A 254 -28.42 -7.42 0.18
CA LYS A 254 -27.68 -6.35 0.86
C LYS A 254 -26.39 -6.02 0.10
N ALA A 255 -25.65 -7.03 -0.34
CA ALA A 255 -24.42 -6.86 -1.09
C ALA A 255 -24.69 -6.16 -2.43
N LEU A 256 -25.76 -6.55 -3.13
CA LEU A 256 -26.15 -5.93 -4.39
C LEU A 256 -26.58 -4.47 -4.19
N ALA A 257 -27.41 -4.18 -3.18
CA ALA A 257 -27.80 -2.81 -2.84
C ALA A 257 -26.59 -1.93 -2.46
N ALA A 258 -25.59 -2.50 -1.79
CA ALA A 258 -24.36 -1.80 -1.43
C ALA A 258 -23.51 -1.45 -2.65
N VAL A 259 -23.40 -2.35 -3.63
CA VAL A 259 -22.69 -2.09 -4.88
C VAL A 259 -23.46 -1.09 -5.75
N GLU A 260 -24.78 -1.21 -5.86
CA GLU A 260 -25.64 -0.21 -6.53
C GLU A 260 -25.41 1.18 -5.90
N ALA A 261 -25.47 1.29 -4.57
CA ALA A 261 -25.24 2.55 -3.86
C ALA A 261 -23.85 3.13 -4.13
N THR A 262 -22.83 2.29 -4.30
CA THR A 262 -21.47 2.71 -4.67
C THR A 262 -21.42 3.18 -6.12
N MET A 263 -22.00 2.44 -7.07
CA MET A 263 -22.05 2.80 -8.49
C MET A 263 -22.77 4.12 -8.73
N TRP A 264 -23.84 4.44 -7.96
CA TRP A 264 -24.51 5.73 -8.00
C TRP A 264 -23.60 6.92 -7.65
N GLN A 265 -22.49 6.68 -6.96
CA GLN A 265 -21.53 7.71 -6.56
C GLN A 265 -20.32 7.78 -7.51
N VAL A 266 -20.15 6.80 -8.40
CA VAL A 266 -19.04 6.77 -9.36
C VAL A 266 -19.26 7.84 -10.42
N SER A 267 -18.27 8.71 -10.60
CA SER A 267 -18.24 9.68 -11.67
C SER A 267 -17.73 9.04 -12.96
N SER A 268 -18.40 9.30 -14.09
CA SER A 268 -17.94 8.95 -15.43
C SER A 268 -16.93 9.96 -16.00
N GLY A 269 -16.88 11.18 -15.45
CA GLY A 269 -15.94 12.22 -15.88
C GLY A 269 -14.52 11.92 -15.38
N ILE A 270 -13.52 12.09 -16.26
CA ILE A 270 -12.11 11.92 -15.92
C ILE A 270 -11.43 13.29 -15.75
N ARG A 271 -10.88 13.53 -14.56
CA ARG A 271 -10.10 14.72 -14.19
C ARG A 271 -8.62 14.44 -14.41
N ARG A 272 -8.05 15.00 -15.47
CA ARG A 272 -6.60 15.05 -15.67
C ARG A 272 -6.02 16.25 -14.94
N LEU A 273 -4.82 16.12 -14.38
CA LEU A 273 -4.14 17.26 -13.77
C LEU A 273 -3.71 18.27 -14.84
N ASN A 274 -4.15 19.52 -14.65
CA ASN A 274 -3.63 20.67 -15.38
C ASN A 274 -2.64 21.44 -14.51
N GLY A 275 -1.56 20.80 -14.02
CA GLY A 275 -0.37 21.44 -13.41
C GLY A 275 -0.54 22.47 -12.26
N ASN A 276 -1.76 22.83 -11.86
CA ASN A 276 -2.09 23.99 -11.05
C ASN A 276 -2.72 23.57 -9.72
N ALA A 277 -2.16 22.54 -9.07
CA ALA A 277 -2.57 22.20 -7.71
C ALA A 277 -2.23 23.38 -6.77
N PRO A 278 -3.14 23.77 -5.85
CA PRO A 278 -2.86 24.83 -4.90
C PRO A 278 -1.62 24.48 -4.08
N ARG A 279 -0.61 25.37 -4.10
CA ARG A 279 0.56 25.23 -3.24
C ARG A 279 0.11 25.38 -1.79
N ALA A 280 -0.03 24.25 -1.10
CA ALA A 280 -0.11 24.24 0.35
C ALA A 280 1.12 24.96 0.89
N ALA A 281 1.00 25.84 1.88
CA ALA A 281 2.16 26.43 2.55
C ALA A 281 2.38 25.73 3.88
N LEU A 282 3.66 25.55 4.27
CA LEU A 282 4.03 24.94 5.53
C LEU A 282 3.73 25.90 6.69
N LEU A 283 2.81 25.53 7.59
CA LEU A 283 2.52 26.27 8.81
C LEU A 283 3.44 25.87 9.96
N HIS A 284 3.60 24.55 10.16
CA HIS A 284 4.36 24.03 11.27
C HIS A 284 4.97 22.67 10.93
N GLN A 285 6.18 22.41 11.44
CA GLN A 285 6.86 21.13 11.31
C GLN A 285 7.40 20.71 12.67
N THR A 286 7.09 19.47 13.08
CA THR A 286 7.68 18.85 14.27
C THR A 286 8.32 17.53 13.90
N HIS A 287 9.35 17.16 14.65
CA HIS A 287 10.01 15.86 14.51
C HIS A 287 9.87 15.08 15.81
N VAL A 288 9.56 13.80 15.69
CA VAL A 288 9.46 12.85 16.79
C VAL A 288 10.25 11.60 16.37
N PRO A 289 11.37 11.25 17.05
CA PRO A 289 12.08 12.08 18.02
C PRO A 289 12.51 13.44 17.48
N ASN A 290 12.70 14.40 18.39
CA ASN A 290 13.48 15.60 18.11
C ASN A 290 14.99 15.26 18.03
N ILE A 291 15.82 16.22 17.65
CA ILE A 291 17.25 15.98 17.43
C ILE A 291 18.00 15.43 18.66
N SER A 292 17.73 15.97 19.85
CA SER A 292 18.38 15.53 21.09
C SER A 292 17.98 14.10 21.47
N SER A 293 16.69 13.78 21.33
CA SER A 293 16.16 12.44 21.60
C SER A 293 16.67 11.42 20.57
N TRP A 294 16.83 11.85 19.30
CA TRP A 294 17.43 11.05 18.25
C TRP A 294 18.88 10.70 18.57
N ASP A 295 19.70 11.70 18.93
CA ASP A 295 21.11 11.48 19.26
C ASP A 295 21.27 10.54 20.47
N SER A 296 20.39 10.67 21.46
CA SER A 296 20.37 9.80 22.63
C SER A 296 20.00 8.35 22.27
N ALA A 297 19.00 8.16 21.40
CA ALA A 297 18.59 6.85 20.92
C ALA A 297 19.68 6.19 20.08
N VAL A 298 20.36 6.94 19.21
CA VAL A 298 21.50 6.45 18.41
C VAL A 298 22.67 6.04 19.30
N LYS A 299 23.03 6.84 20.31
CA LYS A 299 24.09 6.48 21.27
C LYS A 299 23.75 5.20 22.01
N ARG A 300 22.52 5.08 22.54
CA ARG A 300 22.04 3.87 23.22
C ARG A 300 22.14 2.64 22.31
N ALA A 301 21.72 2.76 21.05
CA ALA A 301 21.82 1.68 20.07
C ALA A 301 23.27 1.26 19.80
N LEU A 302 24.19 2.23 19.62
CA LEU A 302 25.61 1.95 19.43
C LEU A 302 26.24 1.29 20.66
N ASP A 303 25.91 1.76 21.87
CA ASP A 303 26.38 1.16 23.12
C ASP A 303 25.93 -0.30 23.23
N MET A 304 24.67 -0.60 22.86
CA MET A 304 24.15 -1.96 22.86
C MET A 304 24.81 -2.85 21.80
N ILE A 305 25.08 -2.34 20.60
CA ILE A 305 25.78 -3.10 19.55
C ILE A 305 27.23 -3.41 19.96
N ASN A 306 27.89 -2.50 20.68
CA ASN A 306 29.29 -2.66 21.09
C ASN A 306 29.50 -3.47 22.38
N ARG A 307 28.43 -3.86 23.07
CA ARG A 307 28.49 -4.72 24.27
C ARG A 307 28.94 -6.13 23.89
N LYS A 308 29.88 -6.68 24.66
CA LYS A 308 30.46 -8.02 24.40
C LYS A 308 29.44 -9.16 24.52
N ASP A 309 28.42 -9.00 25.34
CA ASP A 309 27.34 -9.94 25.62
C ASP A 309 26.11 -9.74 24.71
N SER A 310 26.13 -8.72 23.85
CA SER A 310 25.02 -8.40 22.96
C SER A 310 25.09 -9.22 21.68
N THR A 311 23.94 -9.77 21.29
CA THR A 311 23.73 -10.41 19.99
C THR A 311 23.32 -9.40 18.91
N LEU A 312 22.99 -8.16 19.29
CA LEU A 312 22.47 -7.14 18.39
C LEU A 312 23.57 -6.62 17.45
N VAL A 313 23.38 -6.81 16.14
CA VAL A 313 24.32 -6.37 15.09
C VAL A 313 23.83 -5.09 14.42
N LYS A 314 22.51 -4.95 14.23
CA LYS A 314 21.88 -3.83 13.53
C LYS A 314 20.54 -3.49 14.17
N VAL A 315 20.24 -2.21 14.32
CA VAL A 315 18.89 -1.70 14.61
C VAL A 315 18.59 -0.52 13.70
N VAL A 316 17.35 -0.43 13.25
CA VAL A 316 16.84 0.66 12.42
C VAL A 316 15.94 1.52 13.29
N LEU A 317 16.33 2.79 13.47
CA LEU A 317 15.53 3.78 14.17
C LEU A 317 14.82 4.66 13.12
N ALA A 318 13.55 4.98 13.34
CA ALA A 318 12.78 5.86 12.47
C ALA A 318 12.48 7.21 13.13
N ARG A 319 12.08 8.20 12.33
CA ARG A 319 11.71 9.52 12.83
C ARG A 319 10.52 10.11 12.10
N SER A 320 9.41 10.21 12.81
CA SER A 320 8.19 10.86 12.36
C SER A 320 8.38 12.38 12.18
N SER A 321 8.17 12.91 10.98
CA SER A 321 8.06 14.34 10.71
C SER A 321 6.60 14.70 10.51
N ARG A 322 6.06 15.52 11.41
CA ARG A 322 4.67 15.96 11.36
C ARG A 322 4.58 17.34 10.73
N VAL A 323 3.83 17.46 9.65
CA VAL A 323 3.71 18.72 8.90
C VAL A 323 2.26 19.19 8.90
N LEU A 324 2.06 20.44 9.31
CA LEU A 324 0.80 21.17 9.24
C LEU A 324 0.88 22.17 8.08
N THR A 325 -0.17 22.21 7.26
CA THR A 325 -0.24 23.05 6.06
C THR A 325 -1.42 24.01 6.10
N THR A 326 -1.38 25.06 5.27
CA THR A 326 -2.48 26.04 5.14
C THR A 326 -3.77 25.46 4.56
N VAL A 327 -3.67 24.37 3.82
CA VAL A 327 -4.80 23.65 3.21
C VAL A 327 -4.66 22.15 3.45
N GLU A 328 -5.77 21.43 3.41
CA GLU A 328 -5.77 19.97 3.36
C GLU A 328 -5.11 19.49 2.07
N ILE A 329 -4.25 18.48 2.15
CA ILE A 329 -3.60 17.87 0.99
C ILE A 329 -4.43 16.67 0.56
N ASP A 330 -4.83 16.61 -0.71
CA ASP A 330 -5.39 15.38 -1.27
C ASP A 330 -4.25 14.34 -1.41
N PRO A 331 -4.33 13.18 -0.72
CA PRO A 331 -3.34 12.13 -0.84
C PRO A 331 -3.10 11.67 -2.29
N LEU A 332 -4.12 11.72 -3.15
CA LEU A 332 -3.99 11.29 -4.54
C LEU A 332 -3.30 12.34 -5.42
N GLU A 333 -3.47 13.63 -5.14
CA GLU A 333 -2.69 14.70 -5.77
C GLU A 333 -1.21 14.61 -5.35
N TRP A 334 -0.96 14.27 -4.08
CA TRP A 334 0.39 14.08 -3.59
C TRP A 334 1.13 12.96 -4.34
N LEU A 335 0.47 11.82 -4.57
CA LEU A 335 1.07 10.69 -5.28
C LEU A 335 1.56 11.06 -6.70
N THR A 336 0.87 11.96 -7.40
CA THR A 336 1.31 12.41 -8.74
C THR A 336 2.54 13.30 -8.75
N GLN A 337 2.90 13.90 -7.62
CA GLN A 337 4.08 14.76 -7.53
C GLN A 337 5.35 13.95 -7.19
N VAL A 338 5.22 12.67 -6.83
CA VAL A 338 6.35 11.83 -6.48
C VAL A 338 6.83 11.07 -7.72
N GLU A 339 8.12 11.17 -8.02
CA GLU A 339 8.78 10.43 -9.11
C GLU A 339 8.50 8.92 -8.98
N GLY A 340 7.66 8.38 -9.86
CA GLY A 340 7.20 6.98 -9.84
C GLY A 340 8.16 5.98 -10.48
N ASP A 341 9.20 6.46 -11.17
CA ASP A 341 10.13 5.60 -11.89
C ASP A 341 10.80 4.60 -10.94
N ASN A 342 10.70 3.32 -11.28
CA ASN A 342 11.28 2.22 -10.50
C ASN A 342 10.80 2.13 -9.03
N ALA A 343 9.56 2.55 -8.74
CA ALA A 343 8.93 2.41 -7.44
C ALA A 343 7.47 1.89 -7.53
N TYR A 344 7.00 1.34 -6.41
CA TYR A 344 5.60 0.98 -6.18
C TYR A 344 4.88 2.17 -5.57
N GLN A 345 3.83 2.63 -6.23
CA GLN A 345 2.96 3.66 -5.69
C GLN A 345 1.71 3.04 -5.10
N PHE A 346 1.24 3.56 -3.97
CA PHE A 346 0.03 3.06 -3.34
C PHE A 346 -0.74 4.14 -2.60
N CYS A 347 -2.05 3.91 -2.47
CA CYS A 347 -2.92 4.57 -1.51
C CYS A 347 -3.80 3.52 -0.85
N LEU A 348 -3.98 3.60 0.46
CA LEU A 348 -4.97 2.82 1.19
C LEU A 348 -5.66 3.72 2.19
N GLN A 349 -6.99 3.81 2.10
CA GLN A 349 -7.79 4.63 2.98
C GLN A 349 -9.01 3.84 3.43
N PRO A 350 -9.03 3.30 4.66
CA PRO A 350 -10.23 2.72 5.26
C PRO A 350 -11.33 3.78 5.43
N PRO A 351 -12.58 3.36 5.70
CA PRO A 351 -13.69 4.30 5.93
C PRO A 351 -13.37 5.26 7.08
N GLU A 352 -13.72 6.54 6.92
CA GLU A 352 -13.53 7.60 7.94
C GLU A 352 -12.09 7.73 8.48
N SER A 353 -11.11 7.25 7.71
CA SER A 353 -9.72 7.15 8.17
C SER A 353 -8.78 8.04 7.35
N PRO A 354 -7.63 8.42 7.92
CA PRO A 354 -6.52 8.98 7.15
C PRO A 354 -6.12 8.04 6.00
N ALA A 355 -5.62 8.61 4.91
CA ALA A 355 -5.01 7.83 3.84
C ALA A 355 -3.58 7.48 4.21
N PHE A 356 -3.16 6.26 3.91
CA PHE A 356 -1.77 5.83 3.92
C PHE A 356 -1.30 5.70 2.48
N ILE A 357 -0.35 6.54 2.08
CA ILE A 357 0.19 6.59 0.72
C ILE A 357 1.71 6.37 0.74
N GLY A 358 2.29 5.97 -0.38
CA GLY A 358 3.74 5.92 -0.48
C GLY A 358 4.24 5.54 -1.85
N ASN A 359 5.55 5.64 -1.99
CA ASN A 359 6.29 5.40 -3.22
C ASN A 359 7.59 4.67 -2.86
N THR A 360 7.55 3.33 -2.84
CA THR A 360 8.68 2.52 -2.37
C THR A 360 9.44 1.86 -3.52
N PRO A 361 10.77 1.87 -3.53
CA PRO A 361 11.54 1.05 -4.47
C PRO A 361 11.58 -0.44 -4.06
N GLU A 362 11.20 -0.76 -2.81
CA GLU A 362 11.51 -2.02 -2.16
C GLU A 362 10.37 -3.04 -2.21
N ARG A 363 10.71 -4.27 -2.61
CA ARG A 363 9.81 -5.42 -2.66
C ARG A 363 10.14 -6.36 -1.50
N LEU A 364 9.16 -6.70 -0.65
CA LEU A 364 9.37 -7.78 0.32
C LEU A 364 9.48 -9.11 -0.41
N PHE A 365 8.45 -9.45 -1.19
CA PHE A 365 8.51 -10.57 -2.12
C PHE A 365 7.46 -10.40 -3.24
N TYR A 366 7.75 -11.03 -4.36
CA TYR A 366 6.81 -11.34 -5.43
C TYR A 366 6.81 -12.85 -5.60
N ARG A 367 5.64 -13.45 -5.70
CA ARG A 367 5.47 -14.87 -5.98
C ARG A 367 4.75 -15.01 -7.31
N GLN A 368 5.19 -15.91 -8.18
CA GLN A 368 4.44 -16.41 -9.32
C GLN A 368 4.42 -17.94 -9.28
N ARG A 369 3.26 -18.55 -8.98
CA ARG A 369 3.13 -19.99 -8.68
C ARG A 369 4.09 -20.41 -7.56
N LEU A 370 5.03 -21.32 -7.83
CA LEU A 370 6.08 -21.73 -6.91
C LEU A 370 7.32 -20.81 -6.99
N SER A 371 7.46 -19.99 -8.02
CA SER A 371 8.57 -19.05 -8.11
C SER A 371 8.38 -17.92 -7.09
N VAL A 372 9.40 -17.63 -6.29
CA VAL A 372 9.42 -16.50 -5.37
C VAL A 372 10.65 -15.64 -5.66
N CYS A 373 10.47 -14.33 -5.61
CA CYS A 373 11.50 -13.33 -5.78
C CYS A 373 11.44 -12.36 -4.61
N SER A 374 12.54 -12.17 -3.90
CA SER A 374 12.73 -11.13 -2.88
C SER A 374 13.93 -10.26 -3.28
N GLU A 375 14.09 -9.12 -2.62
CA GLU A 375 15.17 -8.18 -2.90
C GLU A 375 15.83 -7.77 -1.59
N ALA A 376 17.17 -7.77 -1.57
CA ALA A 376 17.92 -7.12 -0.51
C ALA A 376 18.28 -5.72 -1.00
N LEU A 377 17.76 -4.69 -0.32
CA LEU A 377 18.05 -3.29 -0.60
C LEU A 377 18.53 -2.63 0.69
N ALA A 378 19.80 -2.23 0.73
CA ALA A 378 20.41 -1.64 1.93
C ALA A 378 21.68 -0.86 1.55
N ALA A 379 22.28 -0.18 2.53
CA ALA A 379 23.46 0.66 2.36
C ALA A 379 23.25 1.77 1.31
N THR A 380 22.97 2.98 1.79
CA THR A 380 22.44 4.07 0.98
C THR A 380 23.43 5.22 0.87
N ARG A 381 23.59 5.77 -0.34
CA ARG A 381 24.23 7.07 -0.57
C ARG A 381 23.37 7.98 -1.44
N ALA A 382 23.62 9.28 -1.36
CA ALA A 382 23.00 10.25 -2.26
C ALA A 382 23.45 10.03 -3.72
N ARG A 383 22.66 10.53 -4.67
CA ARG A 383 23.11 10.67 -6.06
C ARG A 383 24.08 11.85 -6.19
N GLY A 384 24.99 11.77 -7.15
CA GLY A 384 25.91 12.86 -7.45
C GLY A 384 25.25 13.98 -8.25
N GLU A 385 25.73 15.21 -8.07
CA GLU A 385 25.26 16.40 -8.82
C GLU A 385 25.72 16.39 -10.30
N SER A 386 26.70 15.56 -10.64
CA SER A 386 27.17 15.30 -12.01
C SER A 386 27.32 13.80 -12.23
N GLU A 387 27.32 13.36 -13.49
CA GLU A 387 27.50 11.95 -13.85
C GLU A 387 28.82 11.37 -13.30
N TYR A 388 29.92 12.13 -13.40
CA TYR A 388 31.21 11.75 -12.85
C TYR A 388 31.16 11.52 -11.33
N LEU A 389 30.60 12.49 -10.59
CA LEU A 389 30.47 12.38 -9.14
C LEU A 389 29.53 11.24 -8.74
N ASP A 390 28.44 11.02 -9.50
CA ASP A 390 27.49 9.95 -9.25
C ASP A 390 28.13 8.56 -9.45
N LEU A 391 28.99 8.41 -10.45
CA LEU A 391 29.79 7.21 -10.68
C LEU A 391 30.80 6.99 -9.55
N GLN A 392 31.51 8.03 -9.12
CA GLN A 392 32.46 7.94 -8.01
C GLN A 392 31.75 7.53 -6.70
N ILE A 393 30.64 8.18 -6.34
CA ILE A 393 29.86 7.83 -5.15
C ILE A 393 29.38 6.37 -5.22
N GLY A 394 28.95 5.92 -6.40
CA GLY A 394 28.54 4.54 -6.63
C GLY A 394 29.69 3.54 -6.45
N GLN A 395 30.87 3.83 -7.00
CA GLN A 395 32.06 2.99 -6.83
C GLN A 395 32.51 2.92 -5.37
N ASP A 396 32.48 4.05 -4.67
CA ASP A 396 32.80 4.11 -3.24
C ASP A 396 31.77 3.34 -2.40
N LEU A 397 30.50 3.31 -2.80
CA LEU A 397 29.46 2.49 -2.16
C LEU A 397 29.71 1.00 -2.38
N LEU A 398 30.08 0.60 -3.61
CA LEU A 398 30.38 -0.80 -3.94
C LEU A 398 31.61 -1.35 -3.20
N SER A 399 32.62 -0.50 -2.96
CA SER A 399 33.90 -0.87 -2.35
C SER A 399 33.94 -0.72 -0.83
N SER A 400 33.03 0.04 -0.23
CA SER A 400 33.01 0.30 1.21
C SER A 400 32.76 -0.95 2.05
N PRO A 401 33.69 -1.36 2.94
CA PRO A 401 33.52 -2.53 3.80
C PRO A 401 32.36 -2.37 4.79
N LYS A 402 32.14 -1.14 5.29
CA LYS A 402 31.04 -0.82 6.19
C LYS A 402 29.68 -1.01 5.51
N ASP A 403 29.54 -0.43 4.33
CA ASP A 403 28.29 -0.50 3.54
C ASP A 403 28.03 -1.95 3.10
N HIS A 404 29.09 -2.67 2.72
CA HIS A 404 29.00 -4.10 2.42
C HIS A 404 28.51 -4.93 3.61
N HIS A 405 29.00 -4.64 4.83
CA HIS A 405 28.57 -5.35 6.03
C HIS A 405 27.08 -5.15 6.32
N GLU A 406 26.60 -3.89 6.26
CA GLU A 406 25.17 -3.59 6.45
C GLU A 406 24.30 -4.33 5.42
N PHE A 407 24.72 -4.31 4.15
CA PHE A 407 24.02 -4.97 3.06
C PHE A 407 24.03 -6.50 3.19
N ALA A 408 25.17 -7.09 3.55
CA ALA A 408 25.32 -8.54 3.70
C ALA A 408 24.41 -9.07 4.82
N VAL A 409 24.26 -8.34 5.94
CA VAL A 409 23.32 -8.71 7.02
C VAL A 409 21.89 -8.85 6.48
N VAL A 410 21.44 -7.92 5.64
CA VAL A 410 20.10 -7.96 5.03
C VAL A 410 19.99 -9.14 4.06
N ARG A 411 20.92 -9.24 3.10
CA ARG A 411 20.92 -10.28 2.06
C ARG A 411 20.97 -11.69 2.64
N GLU A 412 21.90 -11.96 3.56
CA GLU A 412 22.06 -13.30 4.15
C GLU A 412 20.92 -13.66 5.11
N SER A 413 20.25 -12.68 5.71
CA SER A 413 19.05 -12.94 6.50
C SER A 413 17.88 -13.34 5.60
N ILE A 414 17.64 -12.60 4.51
CA ILE A 414 16.59 -12.94 3.52
C ILE A 414 16.88 -14.31 2.90
N ARG A 415 18.12 -14.58 2.48
CA ARG A 415 18.53 -15.88 1.92
C ARG A 415 18.22 -17.03 2.88
N ARG A 416 18.72 -16.97 4.12
CA ARG A 416 18.49 -18.02 5.13
C ARG A 416 17.01 -18.22 5.45
N LYS A 417 16.23 -17.13 5.50
CA LYS A 417 14.78 -17.23 5.69
C LYS A 417 14.13 -17.96 4.52
N LEU A 418 14.42 -17.57 3.28
CA LEU A 418 13.86 -18.24 2.09
C LEU A 418 14.27 -19.71 1.96
N GLU A 419 15.48 -20.09 2.38
CA GLU A 419 15.94 -21.49 2.42
C GLU A 419 15.07 -22.40 3.29
N THR A 420 14.33 -21.85 4.26
CA THR A 420 13.41 -22.64 5.09
C THR A 420 12.12 -23.05 4.39
N VAL A 421 11.77 -22.40 3.27
CA VAL A 421 10.49 -22.61 2.55
C VAL A 421 10.68 -22.91 1.06
N CYS A 422 11.91 -22.77 0.54
CA CYS A 422 12.26 -23.05 -0.84
C CYS A 422 13.11 -24.31 -0.97
N SER A 423 13.02 -25.00 -2.10
CA SER A 423 13.89 -26.13 -2.45
C SER A 423 15.25 -25.68 -3.00
N SER A 424 15.31 -24.49 -3.60
CA SER A 424 16.52 -23.88 -4.13
C SER A 424 16.45 -22.36 -4.03
N ILE A 425 17.58 -21.71 -3.77
CA ILE A 425 17.72 -20.25 -3.78
C ILE A 425 18.91 -19.87 -4.66
N SER A 426 18.72 -18.89 -5.54
CA SER A 426 19.77 -18.21 -6.29
C SER A 426 19.80 -16.73 -5.94
N VAL A 427 20.99 -16.14 -5.94
CA VAL A 427 21.19 -14.72 -5.68
C VAL A 427 21.95 -14.12 -6.85
N GLU A 428 21.26 -13.40 -7.72
CA GLU A 428 21.84 -12.83 -8.93
C GLU A 428 21.14 -11.52 -9.32
N PRO A 429 21.83 -10.36 -9.38
CA PRO A 429 23.24 -10.20 -9.02
C PRO A 429 23.47 -10.38 -7.51
N TYR A 430 24.65 -10.88 -7.14
CA TYR A 430 25.03 -11.06 -5.74
C TYR A 430 25.22 -9.73 -4.97
N LYS A 431 25.64 -8.69 -5.70
CA LYS A 431 25.77 -7.30 -5.23
C LYS A 431 25.85 -6.37 -6.45
N ALA A 432 24.93 -5.41 -6.55
CA ALA A 432 24.92 -4.39 -7.60
C ALA A 432 24.47 -3.03 -7.03
N LEU A 433 24.59 -1.97 -7.83
CA LEU A 433 23.99 -0.68 -7.51
C LEU A 433 22.57 -0.61 -8.06
N ARG A 434 21.64 -0.14 -7.23
CA ARG A 434 20.33 0.30 -7.67
C ARG A 434 20.22 1.81 -7.50
N LYS A 435 20.18 2.53 -8.62
CA LYS A 435 20.04 3.99 -8.64
C LYS A 435 18.57 4.37 -8.66
N LEU A 436 18.18 5.24 -7.73
CA LEU A 436 16.89 5.92 -7.68
C LEU A 436 17.13 7.41 -7.94
N PRO A 437 16.08 8.23 -8.15
CA PRO A 437 16.27 9.64 -8.49
C PRO A 437 17.17 10.43 -7.53
N ARG A 438 17.12 10.14 -6.21
CA ARG A 438 17.86 10.91 -5.19
C ARG A 438 18.87 10.12 -4.37
N VAL A 439 18.74 8.80 -4.35
CA VAL A 439 19.63 7.91 -3.62
C VAL A 439 20.02 6.72 -4.48
N GLN A 440 21.08 6.04 -4.10
CA GLN A 440 21.48 4.75 -4.65
C GLN A 440 21.78 3.78 -3.50
N HIS A 441 21.48 2.50 -3.74
CA HIS A 441 21.59 1.44 -2.76
C HIS A 441 22.46 0.29 -3.27
N LEU A 442 23.03 -0.48 -2.35
CA LEU A 442 23.43 -1.84 -2.68
C LEU A 442 22.19 -2.73 -2.82
N TYR A 443 22.20 -3.56 -3.85
CA TYR A 443 21.09 -4.40 -4.29
C TYR A 443 21.53 -5.83 -4.54
N ALA A 444 20.70 -6.79 -4.14
CA ALA A 444 20.74 -8.16 -4.66
C ALA A 444 19.31 -8.66 -4.86
N GLN A 445 19.14 -9.49 -5.90
CA GLN A 445 17.89 -10.20 -6.14
C GLN A 445 18.03 -11.63 -5.63
N LEU A 446 17.04 -12.11 -4.89
CA LEU A 446 16.98 -13.48 -4.41
C LEU A 446 15.79 -14.17 -5.07
N THR A 447 16.03 -15.23 -5.82
CA THR A 447 15.00 -16.03 -6.47
C THR A 447 15.00 -17.43 -5.90
N GLY A 448 13.82 -18.03 -5.79
CA GLY A 448 13.64 -19.35 -5.19
C GLY A 448 12.44 -20.09 -5.74
N THR A 449 12.41 -21.40 -5.49
CA THR A 449 11.26 -22.26 -5.80
C THR A 449 10.67 -22.77 -4.49
N LEU A 450 9.43 -22.39 -4.19
CA LEU A 450 8.70 -22.83 -3.00
C LEU A 450 8.48 -24.33 -3.00
N GLN A 451 8.52 -24.92 -1.80
CA GLN A 451 8.23 -26.33 -1.61
C GLN A 451 6.72 -26.63 -1.75
N ASN A 452 5.86 -25.70 -1.33
CA ASN A 452 4.40 -25.81 -1.43
C ASN A 452 3.76 -24.45 -1.78
N GLU A 453 2.69 -24.46 -2.61
CA GLU A 453 1.89 -23.25 -2.93
C GLU A 453 1.23 -22.63 -1.68
N ASP A 454 0.98 -23.41 -0.64
CA ASP A 454 0.34 -22.95 0.60
C ASP A 454 1.31 -22.28 1.59
N ASP A 455 2.61 -22.29 1.31
CA ASP A 455 3.64 -21.65 2.15
C ASP A 455 3.68 -20.13 2.03
N GLU A 456 2.77 -19.51 1.27
CA GLU A 456 2.75 -18.07 1.03
C GLU A 456 2.66 -17.23 2.32
N PHE A 457 1.83 -17.64 3.29
CA PHE A 457 1.79 -16.98 4.60
C PHE A 457 3.11 -17.19 5.37
N LYS A 458 3.76 -18.35 5.19
CA LYS A 458 5.06 -18.59 5.81
C LYS A 458 6.10 -17.61 5.28
N ILE A 459 6.15 -17.34 3.97
CA ILE A 459 7.04 -16.33 3.36
C ILE A 459 6.85 -14.97 4.03
N LEU A 460 5.60 -14.51 4.13
CA LEU A 460 5.27 -13.27 4.81
C LEU A 460 5.79 -13.28 6.26
N SER A 461 5.46 -14.33 7.03
CA SER A 461 5.79 -14.42 8.46
C SER A 461 7.28 -14.50 8.75
N ILE A 462 8.08 -15.12 7.86
CA ILE A 462 9.52 -15.23 8.04
C ILE A 462 10.24 -13.97 7.57
N LEU A 463 9.79 -13.34 6.48
CA LEU A 463 10.46 -12.16 5.92
C LEU A 463 10.10 -10.88 6.68
N HIS A 464 8.89 -10.77 7.23
CA HIS A 464 8.42 -9.58 7.93
C HIS A 464 8.70 -9.61 9.45
N PRO A 465 9.30 -8.55 10.04
CA PRO A 465 9.96 -7.43 9.37
C PRO A 465 11.36 -7.78 8.86
N THR A 466 11.83 -7.10 7.81
CA THR A 466 13.19 -7.32 7.30
C THR A 466 14.24 -6.63 8.16
N PRO A 467 15.49 -7.10 8.13
CA PRO A 467 16.60 -6.36 8.74
C PRO A 467 16.90 -5.00 8.09
N ALA A 468 16.33 -4.70 6.92
CA ALA A 468 16.45 -3.40 6.29
C ALA A 468 15.63 -2.32 7.03
N VAL A 469 14.49 -2.70 7.61
CA VAL A 469 13.57 -1.78 8.30
C VAL A 469 13.48 -1.98 9.82
N CYS A 470 13.89 -3.15 10.34
CA CYS A 470 13.88 -3.43 11.78
C CYS A 470 15.30 -3.52 12.34
N GLY A 471 16.09 -4.47 11.84
CA GLY A 471 17.43 -4.77 12.34
C GLY A 471 17.71 -6.27 12.43
N TYR A 472 18.84 -6.62 13.04
CA TYR A 472 19.32 -7.99 13.16
C TYR A 472 20.10 -8.22 14.47
N PRO A 473 19.84 -9.32 15.21
CA PRO A 473 18.69 -10.22 15.10
C PRO A 473 17.35 -9.47 15.25
N THR A 474 16.31 -9.96 14.57
CA THR A 474 15.05 -9.22 14.41
C THR A 474 14.35 -8.96 15.74
N GLU A 475 14.32 -9.93 16.66
CA GLU A 475 13.60 -9.77 17.94
C GLU A 475 14.33 -8.78 18.88
N ASP A 476 15.66 -8.85 18.95
CA ASP A 476 16.48 -7.92 19.75
C ASP A 476 16.29 -6.48 19.25
N ALA A 477 16.32 -6.29 17.93
CA ALA A 477 16.09 -4.98 17.32
C ALA A 477 14.67 -4.45 17.61
N ARG A 478 13.65 -5.33 17.52
CA ARG A 478 12.25 -4.98 17.80
C ARG A 478 12.03 -4.57 19.25
N ILE A 479 12.66 -5.25 20.20
CA ILE A 479 12.62 -4.89 21.63
C ILE A 479 13.18 -3.47 21.82
N LEU A 480 14.38 -3.21 21.30
CA LEU A 480 15.04 -1.89 21.42
C LEU A 480 14.21 -0.76 20.77
N ILE A 481 13.63 -1.02 19.61
CA ILE A 481 12.69 -0.10 18.94
C ILE A 481 11.51 0.21 19.86
N SER A 482 10.90 -0.81 20.44
CA SER A 482 9.71 -0.66 21.28
C SER A 482 9.99 0.14 22.57
N GLU A 483 11.16 -0.05 23.18
CA GLU A 483 11.59 0.69 24.36
C GLU A 483 11.87 2.16 24.04
N SER A 484 12.53 2.41 22.91
CA SER A 484 12.85 3.77 22.44
C SER A 484 11.60 4.59 22.12
N GLY A 485 10.52 3.95 21.64
CA GLY A 485 9.23 4.59 21.42
C GLY A 485 8.44 4.90 22.71
N LYS A 486 8.55 4.05 23.73
CA LYS A 486 7.89 4.24 25.03
C LYS A 486 8.45 5.43 25.82
N ASP A 487 9.77 5.62 25.81
CA ASP A 487 10.45 6.76 26.45
C ASP A 487 9.99 8.13 25.90
N GLN A 488 9.39 8.16 24.71
CA GLN A 488 8.97 9.39 24.02
C GLN A 488 7.43 9.58 24.00
N GLY A 489 6.69 8.73 24.72
CA GLY A 489 5.22 8.79 24.81
C GLY A 489 4.49 8.60 23.47
N LYS A 490 5.19 8.11 22.44
CA LYS A 490 4.69 7.98 21.06
C LYS A 490 5.42 6.80 20.41
N TYR A 491 4.68 5.77 20.00
CA TYR A 491 5.23 4.59 19.34
C TYR A 491 5.74 4.99 17.94
N LEU A 492 7.06 4.93 17.78
CA LEU A 492 7.80 5.39 16.62
C LEU A 492 8.35 4.17 15.90
N ILE A 493 7.51 3.62 15.03
CA ILE A 493 7.78 2.94 13.75
C ILE A 493 6.40 2.44 13.28
N TYR A 494 5.84 3.18 12.33
CA TYR A 494 4.64 2.94 11.56
C TYR A 494 5.01 2.41 10.16
N SER A 495 6.05 1.58 10.02
CA SER A 495 6.22 0.85 8.77
C SER A 495 4.97 -0.02 8.58
N CYS A 496 4.28 0.10 7.46
CA CYS A 496 3.16 -0.78 7.14
C CYS A 496 3.45 -1.45 5.82
N TYR A 497 3.05 -2.70 5.68
CA TYR A 497 3.34 -3.48 4.48
C TYR A 497 2.08 -3.57 3.68
N ILE A 498 2.05 -3.02 2.46
CA ILE A 498 0.93 -3.24 1.53
C ILE A 498 1.16 -4.50 0.76
N MET A 499 0.09 -5.24 0.74
CA MET A 499 -0.09 -6.48 0.04
C MET A 499 -1.14 -6.25 -1.02
N GLN A 500 -0.75 -6.48 -2.27
CA GLN A 500 -1.70 -6.83 -3.31
C GLN A 500 -1.69 -8.35 -3.42
N LYS A 501 -2.84 -8.96 -3.13
CA LYS A 501 -3.01 -10.40 -3.21
C LYS A 501 -3.97 -10.75 -4.32
N CYS A 502 -3.47 -11.53 -5.27
CA CYS A 502 -4.25 -12.24 -6.25
C CYS A 502 -4.10 -13.74 -6.01
N LEU A 503 -5.17 -14.54 -6.16
CA LEU A 503 -5.02 -16.01 -6.10
C LEU A 503 -4.47 -16.60 -7.40
N THR A 504 -4.47 -15.86 -8.51
CA THR A 504 -3.85 -16.34 -9.76
C THR A 504 -2.39 -16.08 -9.74
N GLU A 505 -1.68 -17.04 -9.13
CA GLU A 505 -0.25 -17.25 -9.25
C GLU A 505 0.61 -16.12 -8.64
N GLU A 506 0.11 -14.89 -8.60
CA GLU A 506 0.81 -13.66 -8.31
C GLU A 506 0.44 -13.11 -6.94
N CYS A 507 1.39 -13.11 -6.02
CA CYS A 507 1.29 -12.31 -4.81
C CYS A 507 2.41 -11.30 -4.81
N MET A 508 2.07 -10.05 -4.50
CA MET A 508 3.06 -9.01 -4.36
C MET A 508 2.92 -8.34 -3.01
N LEU A 509 4.04 -8.31 -2.29
CA LEU A 509 4.18 -7.57 -1.06
C LEU A 509 5.32 -6.59 -1.20
N ALA A 510 5.03 -5.30 -0.98
CA ALA A 510 6.03 -4.25 -1.00
C ALA A 510 6.35 -3.83 0.43
N LEU A 511 7.63 -3.55 0.67
CA LEU A 511 8.12 -2.96 1.92
C LEU A 511 7.89 -1.47 1.84
N LEU A 512 7.09 -0.90 2.74
CA LEU A 512 6.70 0.50 2.63
C LEU A 512 7.13 1.30 3.84
N ASP A 513 7.88 2.34 3.53
CA ASP A 513 7.82 3.57 4.28
C ASP A 513 6.77 4.44 3.57
N GLY A 514 5.73 4.84 4.30
CA GLY A 514 4.61 5.58 3.73
C GLY A 514 4.28 6.82 4.55
N LEU A 515 3.63 7.75 3.89
CA LEU A 515 3.09 8.98 4.44
C LEU A 515 1.65 8.75 4.87
N VAL A 516 1.32 9.06 6.12
CA VAL A 516 -0.07 9.14 6.58
C VAL A 516 -0.56 10.57 6.38
N VAL A 517 -1.62 10.73 5.57
CA VAL A 517 -2.28 12.01 5.30
C VAL A 517 -3.60 12.05 6.06
N GLN A 518 -3.65 12.80 7.16
CA GLN A 518 -4.88 13.14 7.87
C GLN A 518 -5.45 14.46 7.34
N ARG A 519 -6.78 14.65 7.42
CA ARG A 519 -7.44 15.96 7.19
C ARG A 519 -6.87 17.13 8.03
N VAL A 520 -5.92 16.87 8.95
CA VAL A 520 -5.19 17.94 9.66
C VAL A 520 -3.67 17.72 9.72
N ASN A 521 -3.07 16.60 9.30
CA ASN A 521 -1.62 16.38 9.51
C ASN A 521 -0.99 15.38 8.54
N LEU A 522 0.20 15.69 8.03
CA LEU A 522 1.12 14.74 7.41
C LEU A 522 1.98 14.08 8.51
N LEU A 523 2.17 12.76 8.50
CA LEU A 523 3.15 12.03 9.33
C LEU A 523 4.12 11.25 8.42
N TRP A 524 5.43 11.50 8.51
CA TRP A 524 6.48 10.92 7.64
C TRP A 524 7.54 10.16 8.42
N GLU A 525 7.88 8.90 8.10
CA GLU A 525 8.93 8.11 8.80
C GLU A 525 10.33 8.14 8.19
#